data_AF-A0A8S2FC46-F1
#
_entry.id   AF-A0A8S2FC46-F1
#
_cell.length_a   1.000
_cell.length_b   1.000
_cell.length_c   1.000
_cell.angle_alpha   90.00
_cell.angle_beta   90.00
_cell.angle_gamma   90.00
#
_symmetry.space_group_name_H-M   'P 1'
#
loop_
_entity.id
_entity.type
_entity.pdbx_description
1 polymer ?
#
loop_
_entity_poly.entity_id
_entity_poly.type
_entity_poly.pdbx_seq_one_letter_code
_entity_poly.pdbx_strand_id
1 'polypeptide(L)'
;VPNSTAAMFKKVAVGFLIVCLSLILLHKRILEYQPIVQILQDNTLLCQSFGWNKSQSLPAVVIYDLFTFSHELDILEIRLHELYDYVDYFFIIESSTTFSGKNKSLNLLDYWYKFKQYHKKMKHISINIDVRHISIGWEREHYTRAEGLRAAYEHIRILPNTTSILILSDVDEIPKVKFVLAHHLD
;
A
#
# COMPACT_ATOMS: atom_id res chain seq x y z
N VAL A 1 -28.38 30.49 20.58
CA VAL A 1 -26.99 30.58 20.08
C VAL A 1 -26.09 30.36 21.28
N PRO A 2 -25.34 29.24 21.34
CA PRO A 2 -24.16 29.09 20.50
C PRO A 2 -24.14 27.76 19.72
N ASN A 3 -23.94 27.91 18.41
CA ASN A 3 -23.52 26.87 17.49
C ASN A 3 -22.00 26.98 17.29
N SER A 4 -21.44 25.88 16.79
CA SER A 4 -20.17 25.77 16.06
C SER A 4 -18.88 26.14 16.79
N THR A 5 -18.29 25.15 17.47
CA THR A 5 -16.82 24.93 17.58
C THR A 5 -16.50 23.65 18.34
N ALA A 6 -17.30 23.27 19.34
CA ALA A 6 -17.06 22.08 20.18
C ALA A 6 -17.37 20.73 19.50
N ALA A 7 -18.16 20.71 18.43
CA ALA A 7 -18.48 19.49 17.68
C ALA A 7 -17.41 19.12 16.62
N MET A 8 -16.47 20.01 16.33
CA MET A 8 -15.44 19.81 15.30
C MET A 8 -14.17 19.12 15.86
N PHE A 9 -13.97 19.16 17.18
CA PHE A 9 -12.77 18.61 17.84
C PHE A 9 -12.90 17.16 18.38
N LYS A 10 -14.04 16.49 18.16
CA LYS A 10 -14.27 15.10 18.61
C LYS A 10 -14.18 14.03 17.51
N LYS A 11 -13.66 14.35 16.33
CA LYS A 11 -13.49 13.38 15.22
C LYS A 11 -12.07 13.24 14.65
N VAL A 12 -11.03 13.74 15.32
CA VAL A 12 -9.65 13.76 14.74
C VAL A 12 -8.56 13.22 15.67
N ALA A 13 -8.84 12.49 16.75
CA ALA A 13 -7.74 12.02 17.61
C ALA A 13 -7.97 10.62 18.20
N VAL A 14 -7.64 9.58 17.43
CA VAL A 14 -7.04 8.29 17.87
C VAL A 14 -6.45 7.64 16.59
N GLY A 15 -5.15 7.45 16.35
CA GLY A 15 -3.93 7.80 17.05
C GLY A 15 -2.75 7.59 16.10
N PHE A 16 -1.89 8.62 15.97
CA PHE A 16 -0.53 8.49 15.47
C PHE A 16 0.22 7.49 16.36
N LEU A 17 0.82 6.44 15.79
CA LEU A 17 1.80 5.62 16.50
C LEU A 17 3.13 5.62 15.74
N ILE A 18 4.02 6.52 16.15
CA ILE A 18 5.46 6.43 15.91
C ILE A 18 5.99 5.38 16.90
N VAL A 19 6.61 4.31 16.41
CA VAL A 19 7.60 3.55 17.19
C VAL A 19 8.82 3.28 16.32
N CYS A 20 9.83 4.13 16.55
CA CYS A 20 11.23 3.82 16.27
C CYS A 20 11.81 2.90 17.35
N LEU A 21 12.98 2.35 17.03
CA LEU A 21 13.97 1.65 17.89
C LEU A 21 13.91 0.11 17.98
N SER A 22 14.65 -0.48 17.04
CA SER A 22 15.92 -1.21 17.25
C SER A 22 15.98 -2.39 18.24
N LEU A 23 16.52 -3.49 17.70
CA LEU A 23 17.30 -4.54 18.38
C LEU A 23 16.52 -5.38 19.40
N ILE A 24 16.06 -6.57 18.99
CA ILE A 24 16.62 -7.83 19.49
C ILE A 24 16.83 -8.74 18.27
N LEU A 25 18.10 -9.02 18.03
CA LEU A 25 18.63 -9.89 17.00
C LEU A 25 18.14 -11.33 17.16
N LEU A 26 17.96 -11.96 15.99
CA LEU A 26 18.36 -13.34 15.66
C LEU A 26 18.52 -14.31 16.85
N HIS A 27 17.72 -15.37 16.85
CA HIS A 27 18.14 -16.67 16.30
C HIS A 27 17.38 -17.80 17.03
N LYS A 28 16.31 -18.32 16.41
CA LYS A 28 16.24 -19.71 15.93
C LYS A 28 14.79 -20.11 15.64
N ARG A 29 14.62 -20.63 14.42
CA ARG A 29 13.65 -21.67 14.03
C ARG A 29 12.18 -21.24 13.94
N ILE A 30 11.74 -21.10 12.69
CA ILE A 30 10.71 -21.95 12.07
C ILE A 30 10.03 -22.86 13.12
N LEU A 31 8.97 -22.40 13.80
CA LEU A 31 7.96 -23.19 14.54
C LEU A 31 6.93 -22.34 15.34
N GLU A 32 6.79 -21.03 15.13
CA GLU A 32 5.78 -20.21 15.83
C GLU A 32 4.82 -19.51 14.86
N TYR A 33 3.83 -20.26 14.36
CA TYR A 33 2.64 -19.70 13.69
C TYR A 33 1.40 -19.74 14.60
N GLN A 34 1.58 -20.00 15.90
CA GLN A 34 0.54 -20.05 16.93
C GLN A 34 0.24 -18.71 17.66
N PRO A 35 1.12 -17.68 17.73
CA PRO A 35 0.84 -16.56 18.64
C PRO A 35 -0.21 -15.56 18.12
N ILE A 36 -0.47 -15.46 16.82
CA ILE A 36 -1.44 -14.49 16.28
C ILE A 36 -2.87 -14.84 16.70
N VAL A 37 -3.25 -16.12 16.62
CA VAL A 37 -4.59 -16.57 17.02
C VAL A 37 -4.84 -16.35 18.50
N GLN A 38 -3.82 -16.62 19.34
CA GLN A 38 -3.90 -16.39 20.78
C GLN A 38 -4.05 -14.90 21.11
N ILE A 39 -3.27 -14.03 20.46
CA ILE A 39 -3.37 -12.57 20.64
C ILE A 39 -4.77 -12.05 20.25
N LEU A 40 -5.37 -12.55 19.17
CA LEU A 40 -6.72 -12.17 18.74
C LEU A 40 -7.81 -12.66 19.71
N GLN A 41 -7.63 -13.85 20.30
CA GLN A 41 -8.52 -14.39 21.33
C GLN A 41 -8.41 -13.60 22.64
N ASP A 42 -7.19 -13.26 23.06
CA ASP A 42 -6.92 -12.49 24.27
C ASP A 42 -7.49 -11.05 24.14
N ASN A 43 -7.38 -10.45 22.96
CA ASN A 43 -8.01 -9.15 22.66
C ASN A 43 -9.53 -9.21 22.71
N THR A 44 -10.15 -10.34 22.34
CA THR A 44 -11.61 -10.49 22.39
C THR A 44 -12.13 -10.48 23.83
N LEU A 45 -11.44 -11.18 24.73
CA LEU A 45 -11.76 -11.19 26.17
C LEU A 45 -11.54 -9.81 26.80
N LEU A 46 -10.46 -9.12 26.40
CA LEU A 46 -10.17 -7.76 26.85
C LEU A 46 -11.27 -6.77 26.44
N CYS A 47 -11.67 -6.77 25.17
CA CYS A 47 -12.76 -5.92 24.66
C CYS A 47 -14.06 -6.14 25.42
N GLN A 48 -14.42 -7.40 25.69
CA GLN A 48 -15.62 -7.75 26.46
C GLN A 48 -15.56 -7.20 27.90
N SER A 49 -14.39 -7.25 28.54
CA SER A 49 -14.21 -6.72 29.91
C SER A 49 -14.42 -5.20 30.02
N PHE A 50 -14.20 -4.45 28.93
CA PHE A 50 -14.45 -3.01 28.84
C PHE A 50 -15.85 -2.67 28.28
N GLY A 51 -16.71 -3.66 28.07
CA GLY A 51 -18.04 -3.47 27.48
C GLY A 51 -17.99 -3.06 26.00
N TRP A 52 -16.86 -3.29 25.32
CA TRP A 52 -16.74 -3.08 23.88
C TRP A 52 -17.29 -4.30 23.17
N ASN A 53 -18.48 -4.14 22.58
CA ASN A 53 -19.03 -5.15 21.69
C ASN A 53 -18.15 -5.23 20.44
N LYS A 54 -17.86 -6.44 19.95
CA LYS A 54 -17.29 -6.62 18.59
C LYS A 54 -18.15 -5.80 17.63
N SER A 55 -17.53 -4.89 16.89
CA SER A 55 -18.21 -4.16 15.83
C SER A 55 -18.90 -5.18 14.92
N GLN A 56 -20.17 -4.95 14.60
CA GLN A 56 -20.85 -5.75 13.58
C GLN A 56 -20.01 -5.67 12.30
N SER A 57 -19.52 -6.83 11.85
CA SER A 57 -18.72 -7.07 10.63
C SER A 57 -17.80 -5.91 10.24
N LEU A 58 -16.49 -6.04 10.47
CA LEU A 58 -15.55 -5.05 9.96
C LEU A 58 -15.78 -4.85 8.45
N PRO A 59 -15.73 -3.59 7.96
CA PRO A 59 -15.94 -3.31 6.55
C PRO A 59 -14.94 -4.12 5.73
N ALA A 60 -15.40 -4.68 4.60
CA ALA A 60 -14.52 -5.47 3.74
C ALA A 60 -13.33 -4.60 3.32
N VAL A 61 -12.11 -5.10 3.52
CA VAL A 61 -10.90 -4.35 3.19
C VAL A 61 -10.51 -4.60 1.74
N VAL A 62 -10.13 -3.53 1.04
CA VAL A 62 -9.58 -3.58 -0.31
C VAL A 62 -8.18 -2.99 -0.29
N ILE A 63 -7.18 -3.73 -0.76
CA ILE A 63 -5.78 -3.32 -0.74
C ILE A 63 -5.29 -3.03 -2.15
N TYR A 64 -4.80 -1.81 -2.33
CA TYR A 64 -4.19 -1.31 -3.55
C TYR A 64 -2.68 -1.16 -3.32
N ASP A 65 -1.89 -1.93 -4.05
CA ASP A 65 -0.42 -1.85 -4.02
C ASP A 65 0.07 -0.96 -5.16
N LEU A 66 0.48 0.26 -4.83
CA LEU A 66 1.02 1.25 -5.76
C LEU A 66 2.53 1.29 -5.61
N PHE A 67 3.26 1.20 -6.72
CA PHE A 67 4.71 1.33 -6.67
C PHE A 67 5.30 1.93 -7.92
N THR A 68 6.44 2.62 -7.75
CA THR A 68 7.20 3.13 -8.87
C THR A 68 7.99 2.00 -9.52
N PHE A 69 8.05 2.00 -10.85
CA PHE A 69 8.76 1.01 -11.65
C PHE A 69 9.67 1.70 -12.65
N SER A 70 10.88 1.16 -12.81
CA SER A 70 11.84 1.67 -13.79
C SER A 70 12.30 0.60 -14.80
N HIS A 71 12.95 -0.46 -14.34
CA HIS A 71 13.50 -1.48 -15.25
C HIS A 71 13.71 -2.85 -14.61
N GLU A 72 13.55 -2.98 -13.29
CA GLU A 72 13.77 -4.23 -12.56
C GLU A 72 12.62 -5.24 -12.79
N LEU A 73 12.56 -5.83 -13.99
CA LEU A 73 11.51 -6.80 -14.36
C LEU A 73 11.50 -8.03 -13.44
N ASP A 74 12.66 -8.51 -13.02
CA ASP A 74 12.78 -9.67 -12.14
C ASP A 74 12.20 -9.36 -10.74
N ILE A 75 12.45 -8.15 -10.22
CA ILE A 75 11.90 -7.70 -8.93
C ILE A 75 10.40 -7.48 -9.04
N LEU A 76 9.92 -6.94 -10.16
CA LEU A 76 8.49 -6.83 -10.44
C LEU A 76 7.82 -8.21 -10.41
N GLU A 77 8.41 -9.23 -11.05
CA GLU A 77 7.87 -10.59 -11.03
C GLU A 77 7.78 -11.14 -9.60
N ILE A 78 8.85 -10.97 -8.81
CA ILE A 78 8.89 -11.40 -7.40
C ILE A 78 7.79 -10.70 -6.60
N ARG A 79 7.65 -9.37 -6.72
CA ARG A 79 6.62 -8.60 -6.01
C ARG A 79 5.22 -9.06 -6.39
N LEU A 80 4.95 -9.20 -7.68
CA LEU A 80 3.65 -9.66 -8.18
C LEU A 80 3.35 -11.06 -7.66
N HIS A 81 4.31 -11.98 -7.70
CA HIS A 81 4.15 -13.35 -7.19
C HIS A 81 3.84 -13.36 -5.70
N GLU A 82 4.65 -12.68 -4.89
CA GLU A 82 4.55 -12.68 -3.42
C GLU A 82 3.23 -12.08 -2.93
N LEU A 83 2.72 -11.06 -3.61
CA LEU A 83 1.56 -10.30 -3.15
C LEU A 83 0.25 -10.65 -3.86
N TYR A 84 0.29 -11.46 -4.93
CA TYR A 84 -0.86 -11.66 -5.82
C TYR A 84 -2.13 -12.08 -5.06
N ASP A 85 -1.99 -12.95 -4.07
CA ASP A 85 -3.12 -13.48 -3.29
C ASP A 85 -3.55 -12.56 -2.14
N TYR A 86 -2.78 -11.52 -1.83
CA TYR A 86 -2.96 -10.68 -0.65
C TYR A 86 -3.38 -9.23 -0.95
N VAL A 87 -3.29 -8.80 -2.21
CA VAL A 87 -3.75 -7.48 -2.64
C VAL A 87 -4.79 -7.60 -3.75
N ASP A 88 -5.65 -6.60 -3.88
CA ASP A 88 -6.72 -6.60 -4.88
C ASP A 88 -6.24 -6.10 -6.23
N TYR A 89 -5.38 -5.07 -6.23
CA TYR A 89 -4.83 -4.49 -7.44
C TYR A 89 -3.39 -4.02 -7.25
N PHE A 90 -2.63 -4.12 -8.34
CA PHE A 90 -1.30 -3.54 -8.48
C PHE A 90 -1.38 -2.33 -9.41
N PHE A 91 -0.91 -1.18 -8.94
CA PHE A 91 -0.75 0.03 -9.73
C PHE A 91 0.74 0.28 -9.95
N ILE A 92 1.17 0.04 -11.18
CA ILE A 92 2.57 0.10 -11.58
C ILE A 92 2.78 1.45 -12.24
N ILE A 93 3.45 2.35 -11.52
CA ILE A 93 3.67 3.73 -11.93
C ILE A 93 5.03 3.82 -12.62
N GLU A 94 5.06 4.12 -13.91
CA GLU A 94 6.29 4.23 -14.69
C GLU A 94 6.42 5.62 -15.30
N SER A 95 7.59 6.25 -15.11
CA SER A 95 7.89 7.52 -15.77
C SER A 95 8.62 7.31 -17.10
N SER A 96 8.29 8.13 -18.10
CA SER A 96 9.06 8.28 -19.35
C SER A 96 10.35 9.11 -19.17
N THR A 97 10.67 9.49 -17.93
CA THR A 97 11.83 10.31 -17.60
C THR A 97 12.62 9.65 -16.47
N THR A 98 13.94 9.55 -16.61
CA THR A 98 14.81 8.99 -15.57
C THR A 98 14.95 9.95 -14.39
N PHE A 99 15.44 9.43 -13.26
CA PHE A 99 15.82 10.25 -12.11
C PHE A 99 16.80 11.37 -12.49
N SER A 100 17.68 11.16 -13.46
CA SER A 100 18.63 12.17 -13.96
C SER A 100 18.04 13.14 -15.01
N GLY A 101 16.74 13.04 -15.32
CA GLY A 101 16.07 13.94 -16.27
C GLY A 101 16.27 13.58 -17.75
N LYS A 102 16.69 12.34 -18.06
CA LYS A 102 16.79 11.87 -19.45
C LYS A 102 15.49 11.19 -19.86
N ASN A 103 15.12 11.29 -21.14
CA ASN A 103 14.00 10.52 -21.67
C ASN A 103 14.32 9.02 -21.61
N LYS A 104 13.32 8.22 -21.24
CA LYS A 104 13.36 6.76 -21.14
C LYS A 104 12.13 6.19 -21.86
N SER A 105 12.29 5.07 -22.55
CA SER A 105 11.14 4.28 -23.03
C SER A 105 10.36 3.71 -21.83
N LEU A 106 9.07 3.46 -22.01
CA LEU A 106 8.26 2.75 -21.03
C LEU A 106 8.52 1.24 -21.18
N ASN A 107 9.41 0.72 -20.35
CA ASN A 107 9.89 -0.65 -20.44
C ASN A 107 8.79 -1.67 -20.15
N LEU A 108 7.84 -1.35 -19.27
CA LEU A 108 6.88 -2.35 -18.82
C LEU A 108 5.98 -2.86 -19.95
N LEU A 109 5.57 -1.98 -20.88
CA LEU A 109 4.69 -2.36 -21.98
C LEU A 109 5.35 -3.33 -22.95
N ASP A 110 6.65 -3.15 -23.23
CA ASP A 110 7.43 -4.04 -24.10
C ASP A 110 7.51 -5.47 -23.55
N TYR A 111 7.43 -5.63 -22.22
CA TYR A 111 7.48 -6.91 -21.52
C TYR A 111 6.14 -7.33 -20.91
N TRP A 112 5.05 -6.63 -21.21
CA TRP A 112 3.75 -6.87 -20.57
C TRP A 112 3.28 -8.32 -20.71
N TYR A 113 3.59 -8.95 -21.84
CA TYR A 113 3.26 -10.35 -22.13
C TYR A 113 3.85 -11.34 -21.11
N LYS A 114 4.99 -11.03 -20.47
CA LYS A 114 5.62 -11.89 -19.46
C LYS A 114 4.75 -12.03 -18.21
N PHE A 115 3.96 -11.02 -17.89
CA PHE A 115 3.17 -10.94 -16.65
C PHE A 115 1.72 -11.39 -16.83
N LYS A 116 1.41 -12.15 -17.89
CA LYS A 116 0.03 -12.52 -18.28
C LYS A 116 -0.81 -13.09 -17.13
N GLN A 117 -0.19 -13.89 -16.25
CA GLN A 117 -0.88 -14.50 -15.10
C GLN A 117 -1.37 -13.48 -14.07
N TYR A 118 -0.78 -12.28 -14.02
CA TYR A 118 -1.07 -11.23 -13.06
C TYR A 118 -2.01 -10.13 -13.60
N HIS A 119 -2.25 -10.12 -14.93
CA HIS A 119 -2.97 -9.03 -15.63
C HIS A 119 -4.35 -8.70 -15.06
N LYS A 120 -5.02 -9.67 -14.43
CA LYS A 120 -6.33 -9.44 -13.80
C LYS A 120 -6.28 -8.33 -12.73
N LYS A 121 -5.18 -8.22 -12.01
CA LYS A 121 -4.98 -7.26 -10.91
C LYS A 121 -4.09 -6.08 -11.28
N MET A 122 -3.32 -6.17 -12.38
CA MET A 122 -2.37 -5.12 -12.77
C MET A 122 -3.05 -3.93 -13.48
N LYS A 123 -2.55 -2.74 -13.17
CA LYS A 123 -2.85 -1.45 -13.81
C LYS A 123 -1.54 -0.71 -14.05
N HIS A 124 -1.26 -0.35 -15.30
CA HIS A 124 -0.09 0.46 -15.65
C HIS A 124 -0.50 1.94 -15.71
N ILE A 125 0.30 2.79 -15.07
CA ILE A 125 0.14 4.24 -15.10
C ILE A 125 1.44 4.82 -15.63
N SER A 126 1.37 5.45 -16.81
CA SER A 126 2.51 6.15 -17.42
C SER A 126 2.50 7.63 -17.03
N ILE A 127 3.60 8.13 -16.48
CA ILE A 127 3.77 9.54 -16.13
C ILE A 127 4.80 10.19 -17.06
N ASN A 128 4.40 11.29 -17.70
CA ASN A 128 5.32 12.12 -18.48
C ASN A 128 5.67 13.39 -17.68
N ILE A 129 6.95 13.68 -17.54
CA ILE A 129 7.46 14.81 -16.77
C ILE A 129 8.06 15.84 -17.72
N ASP A 130 7.57 17.08 -17.68
CA ASP A 130 8.24 18.20 -18.35
C ASP A 130 9.49 18.62 -17.55
N VAL A 131 10.64 18.07 -17.96
CA VAL A 131 11.95 18.33 -17.32
C VAL A 131 12.40 19.78 -17.38
N ARG A 132 11.77 20.63 -18.22
CA ARG A 132 12.06 22.07 -18.24
C ARG A 132 11.61 22.77 -16.95
N HIS A 133 10.63 22.20 -16.27
CA HIS A 133 10.03 22.76 -15.06
C HIS A 133 10.42 21.99 -13.79
N ILE A 134 10.98 20.78 -13.93
CA ILE A 134 11.38 19.93 -12.80
C ILE A 134 12.81 19.43 -13.03
N SER A 135 13.78 20.18 -12.51
CA SER A 135 15.21 19.97 -12.81
C SER A 135 15.90 19.04 -11.81
N ILE A 136 15.37 18.89 -10.60
CA ILE A 136 15.97 18.07 -9.54
C ILE A 136 15.40 16.65 -9.57
N GLY A 137 16.25 15.65 -9.35
CA GLY A 137 15.85 14.23 -9.40
C GLY A 137 14.76 13.89 -8.38
N TRP A 138 14.93 14.33 -7.14
CA TRP A 138 13.94 14.12 -6.08
C TRP A 138 12.60 14.81 -6.36
N GLU A 139 12.60 16.00 -6.98
CA GLU A 139 11.35 16.65 -7.38
C GLU A 139 10.64 15.86 -8.46
N ARG A 140 11.37 15.28 -9.43
CA ARG A 140 10.79 14.38 -10.44
C ARG A 140 10.19 13.13 -9.80
N GLU A 141 10.87 12.58 -8.80
CA GLU A 141 10.42 11.41 -8.07
C GLU A 141 9.13 11.72 -7.27
N HIS A 142 9.12 12.82 -6.52
CA HIS A 142 7.93 13.31 -5.81
C HIS A 142 6.77 13.56 -6.77
N TYR A 143 7.03 14.21 -7.91
CA TYR A 143 6.03 14.45 -8.95
C TYR A 143 5.47 13.15 -9.50
N THR A 144 6.33 12.17 -9.81
CA THR A 144 5.92 10.86 -10.31
C THR A 144 5.02 10.14 -9.31
N ARG A 145 5.38 10.15 -8.02
CA ARG A 145 4.56 9.53 -6.97
C ARG A 145 3.23 10.24 -6.78
N ALA A 146 3.23 11.58 -6.76
CA ALA A 146 2.01 12.37 -6.59
C ALA A 146 1.04 12.20 -7.76
N GLU A 147 1.52 12.32 -9.00
CA GLU A 147 0.69 12.15 -10.19
C GLU A 147 0.27 10.70 -10.40
N GLY A 148 1.15 9.74 -10.10
CA GLY A 148 0.82 8.31 -10.12
C GLY A 148 -0.28 7.97 -9.12
N LEU A 149 -0.18 8.48 -7.90
CA LEU A 149 -1.23 8.33 -6.88
C LEU A 149 -2.54 8.97 -7.35
N ARG A 150 -2.50 10.20 -7.86
CA ARG A 150 -3.68 10.90 -8.40
C ARG A 150 -4.35 10.10 -9.52
N ALA A 151 -3.57 9.58 -10.47
CA ALA A 151 -4.08 8.76 -11.56
C ALA A 151 -4.64 7.41 -11.06
N ALA A 152 -4.05 6.80 -10.03
CA ALA A 152 -4.58 5.60 -9.41
C ALA A 152 -5.93 5.86 -8.72
N TYR A 153 -6.10 7.01 -8.06
CA TYR A 153 -7.35 7.40 -7.42
C TYR A 153 -8.54 7.42 -8.39
N GLU A 154 -8.35 7.80 -9.65
CA GLU A 154 -9.41 7.77 -10.68
C GLU A 154 -9.90 6.35 -10.99
N HIS A 155 -9.10 5.33 -10.69
CA HIS A 155 -9.43 3.91 -10.92
C HIS A 155 -9.94 3.21 -9.66
N ILE A 156 -9.71 3.80 -8.49
CA ILE A 156 -10.15 3.24 -7.20
C ILE A 156 -11.65 3.47 -7.05
N ARG A 157 -12.39 2.38 -6.87
CA ARG A 157 -13.84 2.45 -6.61
C ARG A 157 -14.06 2.60 -5.12
N ILE A 158 -14.78 3.65 -4.73
CA ILE A 158 -15.29 3.78 -3.37
C ILE A 158 -16.52 2.87 -3.25
N LEU A 159 -16.36 1.73 -2.57
CA LEU A 159 -17.45 0.79 -2.33
C LEU A 159 -18.07 1.04 -0.95
N PRO A 160 -19.41 0.98 -0.81
CA PRO A 160 -20.07 1.09 0.49
C PRO A 160 -19.56 0.01 1.46
N ASN A 161 -19.40 0.36 2.73
CA ASN A 161 -18.95 -0.56 3.79
C ASN A 161 -17.62 -1.26 3.46
N THR A 162 -16.72 -0.57 2.75
CA THR A 162 -15.35 -1.04 2.52
C THR A 162 -14.34 -0.04 3.06
N THR A 163 -13.19 -0.55 3.51
CA THR A 163 -12.03 0.26 3.83
C THR A 163 -10.97 0.02 2.76
N SER A 164 -10.51 1.09 2.11
CA SER A 164 -9.43 1.00 1.13
C SER A 164 -8.09 1.32 1.78
N ILE A 165 -7.10 0.45 1.59
CA ILE A 165 -5.72 0.68 2.00
C ILE A 165 -4.88 0.88 0.74
N LEU A 166 -4.14 1.98 0.69
CA LEU A 166 -3.20 2.26 -0.38
C LEU A 166 -1.79 2.12 0.19
N ILE A 167 -0.99 1.26 -0.42
CA ILE A 167 0.44 1.12 -0.13
C ILE A 167 1.17 1.82 -1.26
N LEU A 168 2.04 2.79 -0.94
CA LEU A 168 2.90 3.46 -1.92
C LEU A 168 4.35 3.22 -1.54
N SER A 169 5.12 2.62 -2.46
CA SER A 169 6.52 2.23 -2.21
C SER A 169 7.31 2.15 -3.52
N ASP A 170 8.59 1.81 -3.45
CA ASP A 170 9.37 1.43 -4.63
C ASP A 170 9.23 -0.08 -4.92
N VAL A 171 9.54 -0.49 -6.16
CA VAL A 171 9.29 -1.88 -6.62
C VAL A 171 10.02 -2.93 -5.75
N ASP A 172 11.22 -2.60 -5.27
CA ASP A 172 12.07 -3.44 -4.41
C ASP A 172 11.70 -3.40 -2.92
N GLU A 173 10.87 -2.45 -2.51
CA GLU A 173 10.33 -2.34 -1.15
C GLU A 173 9.07 -3.22 -0.99
N ILE A 174 9.22 -4.54 -1.15
CA ILE A 174 8.12 -5.50 -1.12
C ILE A 174 7.56 -5.63 0.32
N PRO A 175 6.29 -5.27 0.58
CA PRO A 175 5.68 -5.44 1.89
C PRO A 175 5.69 -6.90 2.33
N LYS A 176 5.97 -7.17 3.61
CA LYS A 176 5.80 -8.52 4.15
C LYS A 176 4.31 -8.84 4.26
N VAL A 177 3.91 -9.97 3.69
CA VAL A 177 2.53 -10.49 3.68
C VAL A 177 1.85 -10.42 5.05
N LYS A 178 2.55 -10.72 6.14
CA LYS A 178 1.98 -10.67 7.50
C LYS A 178 1.38 -9.30 7.88
N PHE A 179 1.91 -8.20 7.35
CA PHE A 179 1.39 -6.86 7.60
C PHE A 179 0.23 -6.51 6.67
N VAL A 180 0.17 -7.14 5.49
CA VAL A 180 -0.94 -7.01 4.54
C VAL A 180 -2.17 -7.81 5.04
N LEU A 181 -1.94 -8.98 5.64
CA LEU A 181 -2.96 -9.87 6.18
C LEU A 181 -3.62 -9.37 7.48
N ALA A 182 -2.90 -8.58 8.29
CA ALA A 182 -3.45 -7.97 9.51
C ALA A 182 -4.66 -7.07 9.23
N HIS A 183 -4.91 -6.73 7.96
CA HIS A 183 -6.05 -5.95 7.53
C HIS A 183 -7.12 -6.78 6.80
N HIS A 184 -6.86 -8.04 6.47
CA HIS A 184 -7.82 -8.96 5.85
C HIS A 184 -8.50 -9.89 6.86
N LEU A 185 -7.88 -10.08 8.03
CA LEU A 185 -8.36 -10.96 9.08
C LEU A 185 -8.74 -10.11 10.30
N ASP A 186 -10.00 -9.68 10.36
CA ASP A 186 -10.78 -9.49 11.59
C ASP A 186 -12.28 -9.39 11.27
#